data_AF-A0A497XRB3-F1
#
_entry.id   AF-A0A497XRB3-F1
#
_cell.length_a   1.000
_cell.length_b   1.000
_cell.length_c   1.000
_cell.angle_alpha   90.00
_cell.angle_beta   90.00
_cell.angle_gamma   90.00
#
_symmetry.space_group_name_H-M   'P 1'
#
loop_
_entity.id
_entity.type
_entity.pdbx_description
1 polymer ?
#
loop_
_entity_poly.entity_id
_entity_poly.type
_entity_poly.pdbx_seq_one_letter_code
_entity_poly.pdbx_strand_id
1 'polypeptide(L)'
;MKKLNSLDMNLLEEVTQLEYFLVRKPMSSHEFWAEWQEKFGKATLAKIALKKIAKTRKLSHEEYAKLRTMMSTYDDIIKYLEQLKNTALNVRGVVTNFNVEFDDEDIDLDF
;
A
#
# COMPACT_ATOMS: atom_id res chain seq x y z
N MET A 1 3.72 33.50 19.75
CA MET A 1 3.80 32.39 18.77
C MET A 1 3.06 31.20 19.36
N LYS A 2 1.94 30.77 18.76
CA LYS A 2 1.25 29.53 19.17
C LYS A 2 2.23 28.37 18.98
N LYS A 3 2.50 27.59 20.03
CA LYS A 3 3.17 26.28 19.86
C LYS A 3 2.38 25.53 18.81
N LEU A 4 2.97 25.22 17.65
CA LEU A 4 2.42 24.15 16.81
C LEU A 4 2.20 22.95 17.74
N ASN A 5 0.98 22.41 17.71
CA ASN A 5 0.60 21.30 18.57
C ASN A 5 1.56 20.13 18.27
N SER A 6 2.04 19.41 19.29
CA SER A 6 2.97 18.28 19.08
C SER A 6 2.39 17.23 18.13
N LEU A 7 1.05 17.12 18.08
CA LEU A 7 0.35 16.29 17.12
C LEU A 7 0.53 16.76 15.67
N ASP A 8 0.51 18.07 15.41
CA ASP A 8 0.68 18.63 14.06
C ASP A 8 2.09 18.33 13.53
N MET A 9 3.10 18.39 14.40
CA MET A 9 4.48 18.05 14.05
C MET A 9 4.63 16.55 13.76
N ASN A 10 4.06 15.68 14.59
CA ASN A 10 4.07 14.24 14.34
C ASN A 10 3.36 13.89 13.03
N LEU A 11 2.23 14.53 12.74
CA LEU A 11 1.53 14.35 11.47
C LEU A 11 2.41 14.77 10.28
N LEU A 12 3.09 15.91 10.38
CA LEU A 12 3.99 16.39 9.33
C LEU A 12 5.14 15.41 9.07
N GLU A 13 5.71 14.84 10.13
CA GLU A 13 6.75 13.81 10.04
C GLU A 13 6.24 12.55 9.34
N GLU A 14 5.07 12.04 9.73
CA GLU A 14 4.46 10.86 9.11
C GLU A 14 4.14 11.11 7.63
N VAL A 15 3.58 12.28 7.28
CA VAL A 15 3.33 12.65 5.89
C VAL A 15 4.63 12.68 5.09
N THR A 16 5.69 13.29 5.65
CA THR A 16 7.01 13.36 5.00
C THR A 16 7.57 11.97 4.72
N GLN A 17 7.38 11.01 5.64
CA GLN A 17 7.77 9.61 5.41
C GLN A 17 6.96 8.96 4.28
N LEU A 18 5.65 9.24 4.23
CA LEU A 18 4.76 8.70 3.19
C LEU A 18 5.03 9.29 1.81
N GLU A 19 5.58 10.51 1.70
CA GLU A 19 5.92 11.13 0.42
C GLU A 19 6.86 10.28 -0.45
N TYR A 20 7.65 9.39 0.17
CA TYR A 20 8.47 8.44 -0.57
C TYR A 20 7.67 7.57 -1.54
N PHE A 21 6.41 7.24 -1.22
CA PHE A 21 5.53 6.40 -2.04
C PHE A 21 4.72 7.19 -3.08
N LEU A 22 4.83 8.52 -3.10
CA LEU A 22 4.24 9.31 -4.18
C LEU A 22 5.00 9.05 -5.49
N VAL A 23 4.26 8.67 -6.52
CA VAL A 23 4.78 8.60 -7.89
C VAL A 23 4.65 9.99 -8.49
N ARG A 24 5.79 10.62 -8.79
CA ARG A 24 5.86 12.00 -9.28
C ARG A 24 5.90 12.05 -10.81
N LYS A 25 6.24 10.94 -11.47
CA LYS A 25 6.29 10.86 -12.93
C LYS A 25 4.88 10.92 -13.53
N PRO A 26 4.69 11.64 -14.67
CA PRO A 26 3.38 11.74 -15.30
C PRO A 26 2.85 10.37 -15.73
N MET A 27 1.56 10.08 -15.47
CA MET A 27 0.94 8.77 -15.78
C MET A 27 1.02 8.36 -17.27
N SER A 28 1.11 9.32 -18.18
CA SER A 28 1.28 9.10 -19.62
C SER A 28 2.70 8.68 -20.00
N SER A 29 3.69 8.88 -19.13
CA SER A 29 5.09 8.59 -19.41
C SER A 29 5.44 7.11 -19.25
N HIS A 30 6.52 6.66 -19.88
CA HIS A 30 7.10 5.34 -19.63
C HIS A 30 7.72 5.28 -18.22
N GLU A 31 8.32 6.37 -17.76
CA GLU A 31 8.99 6.48 -16.46
C GLU A 31 8.04 6.26 -15.28
N PHE A 32 6.75 6.55 -15.45
CA PHE A 32 5.71 6.27 -14.45
C PHE A 32 5.72 4.82 -14.02
N TRP A 33 5.82 3.87 -14.96
CA TRP A 33 5.76 2.44 -14.63
C TRP A 33 6.97 1.99 -13.85
N ALA A 34 8.15 2.53 -14.16
CA ALA A 34 9.38 2.23 -13.43
C ALA A 34 9.30 2.75 -11.98
N GLU A 35 8.88 3.99 -11.79
CA GLU A 35 8.73 4.57 -10.45
C GLU A 35 7.62 3.86 -9.66
N TRP A 36 6.45 3.65 -10.27
CA TRP A 36 5.35 2.91 -9.67
C TRP A 36 5.78 1.50 -9.23
N GLN A 37 6.48 0.76 -10.08
CA GLN A 37 6.97 -0.58 -9.78
C GLN A 37 7.97 -0.58 -8.61
N GLU A 38 8.88 0.40 -8.55
CA GLU A 38 9.80 0.57 -7.42
C GLU A 38 9.03 0.76 -6.11
N LYS A 39 8.08 1.70 -6.08
CA LYS A 39 7.31 2.04 -4.87
C LYS A 39 6.42 0.88 -4.44
N PHE A 40 5.70 0.27 -5.39
CA PHE A 40 4.81 -0.86 -5.15
C PHE A 40 5.57 -2.09 -4.67
N GLY A 41 6.71 -2.40 -5.31
CA GLY A 41 7.59 -3.48 -4.92
C GLY A 41 8.12 -3.28 -3.50
N LYS A 42 8.61 -2.08 -3.17
CA LYS A 42 9.13 -1.79 -1.82
C LYS A 42 8.05 -1.89 -0.74
N ALA A 43 6.84 -1.37 -0.99
CA ALA A 43 5.73 -1.49 -0.04
C ALA A 43 5.33 -2.96 0.18
N THR A 44 5.21 -3.73 -0.91
CA THR A 44 4.88 -5.16 -0.87
C THR A 44 5.93 -5.97 -0.11
N LEU A 45 7.22 -5.76 -0.42
CA LEU A 45 8.32 -6.45 0.25
C LEU A 45 8.42 -6.10 1.73
N ALA A 46 8.22 -4.82 2.09
CA ALA A 46 8.18 -4.39 3.48
C ALA A 46 7.06 -5.10 4.26
N LYS A 47 5.85 -5.15 3.70
CA LYS A 47 4.73 -5.87 4.30
C LYS A 47 5.02 -7.37 4.48
N ILE A 48 5.64 -8.01 3.48
CA ILE A 48 6.06 -9.43 3.58
C ILE A 48 7.10 -9.60 4.70
N ALA A 49 8.07 -8.69 4.80
CA ALA A 49 9.08 -8.72 5.86
C ALA A 49 8.43 -8.58 7.25
N LEU A 50 7.48 -7.67 7.43
CA LEU A 50 6.73 -7.51 8.67
C LEU A 50 5.94 -8.78 9.04
N LYS A 51 5.25 -9.38 8.07
CA LYS A 51 4.56 -10.68 8.26
C LYS A 51 5.52 -11.78 8.68
N LYS A 52 6.72 -11.82 8.10
CA LYS A 52 7.75 -12.81 8.46
C LYS A 52 8.24 -12.58 9.89
N ILE A 53 8.53 -11.33 10.27
CA ILE A 53 8.93 -10.96 11.64
C ILE A 53 7.86 -11.40 12.65
N ALA A 54 6.59 -11.11 12.36
CA ALA A 54 5.47 -11.48 13.23
C ALA A 54 5.33 -13.00 13.44
N LYS A 55 5.77 -13.82 12.48
CA LYS A 55 5.71 -15.29 12.57
C LYS A 55 6.95 -15.91 13.21
N THR A 56 8.13 -15.32 13.01
CA THR A 56 9.39 -15.97 13.37
C THR A 56 10.01 -15.46 14.66
N ARG A 57 9.66 -14.25 15.10
CA ARG A 57 10.20 -13.66 16.33
C ARG A 57 9.24 -13.82 17.49
N LYS A 58 9.80 -14.04 18.69
CA LYS A 58 9.06 -13.89 19.95
C LYS A 58 8.93 -12.40 20.23
N LEU A 59 7.72 -11.88 20.08
CA LEU A 59 7.41 -10.47 20.26
C LEU A 59 6.56 -10.31 21.52
N SER A 60 6.78 -9.22 22.24
CA SER A 60 5.84 -8.75 23.25
C SER A 60 4.51 -8.34 22.59
N HIS A 61 3.46 -8.24 23.40
CA HIS A 61 2.15 -7.78 22.92
C HIS A 61 2.22 -6.38 22.29
N GLU A 62 3.02 -5.49 22.88
CA GLU A 62 3.21 -4.13 22.38
C GLU A 62 3.93 -4.10 21.01
N GLU A 63 5.01 -4.88 20.86
CA GLU A 63 5.71 -4.99 19.58
C GLU A 63 4.82 -5.59 18.48
N TYR A 64 3.99 -6.57 18.84
CA TYR A 64 3.04 -7.15 17.91
C TYR A 64 1.96 -6.14 17.48
N ALA A 65 1.45 -5.34 18.42
CA ALA A 65 0.50 -4.26 18.11
C ALA A 65 1.12 -3.22 17.16
N LYS A 66 2.37 -2.79 17.43
CA LYS A 66 3.13 -1.89 16.55
C LYS A 66 3.30 -2.47 15.14
N LEU A 67 3.71 -3.74 15.02
CA LEU A 67 3.83 -4.42 13.73
C LEU A 67 2.50 -4.49 12.98
N ARG A 68 1.38 -4.73 13.67
CA ARG A 68 0.06 -4.75 13.06
C ARG A 68 -0.30 -3.38 12.48
N THR A 69 -0.04 -2.30 13.20
CA THR A 69 -0.22 -0.94 12.68
C THR A 69 0.62 -0.71 11.44
N MET A 70 1.92 -1.05 11.48
CA MET A 70 2.81 -0.92 10.31
C MET A 70 2.30 -1.72 9.10
N MET A 71 1.83 -2.96 9.32
CA MET A 71 1.26 -3.77 8.24
C MET A 71 0.02 -3.11 7.62
N SER A 72 -0.85 -2.52 8.44
CA SER A 72 -2.02 -1.77 7.96
C SER A 72 -1.62 -0.56 7.12
N THR A 73 -0.60 0.20 7.56
CA THR A 73 -0.08 1.34 6.78
C THR A 73 0.42 0.89 5.41
N TYR A 74 1.19 -0.20 5.33
CA TYR A 74 1.62 -0.74 4.04
C TYR A 74 0.46 -1.27 3.19
N ASP A 75 -0.59 -1.81 3.81
CA ASP A 75 -1.83 -2.18 3.11
C ASP A 75 -2.47 -0.97 2.42
N ASP A 76 -2.57 0.15 3.12
CA ASP A 76 -3.15 1.37 2.57
C ASP A 76 -2.27 2.00 1.48
N ILE A 77 -0.94 1.96 1.64
CA ILE A 77 0.01 2.36 0.58
C ILE A 77 -0.16 1.50 -0.68
N ILE A 78 -0.27 0.18 -0.53
CA ILE A 78 -0.43 -0.75 -1.66
C ILE A 78 -1.74 -0.45 -2.39
N LYS A 79 -2.85 -0.27 -1.66
CA LYS A 79 -4.15 0.10 -2.25
C LYS A 79 -4.07 1.44 -3.01
N TYR A 80 -3.43 2.44 -2.42
CA TYR A 80 -3.19 3.73 -3.09
C TYR A 80 -2.46 3.55 -4.43
N LEU A 81 -1.38 2.77 -4.44
CA LEU A 81 -0.61 2.49 -5.66
C LEU A 81 -1.41 1.66 -6.68
N GLU A 82 -2.28 0.74 -6.25
CA GLU A 82 -3.19 0.01 -7.16
C GLU A 82 -4.20 0.94 -7.82
N GLN A 83 -4.82 1.83 -7.04
CA GLN A 83 -5.73 2.85 -7.58
C GLN A 83 -5.02 3.74 -8.61
N LEU A 84 -3.77 4.11 -8.33
CA LEU A 84 -2.96 4.90 -9.24
C LEU A 84 -2.64 4.16 -10.55
N LYS A 85 -2.26 2.87 -10.47
CA LYS A 85 -2.09 2.00 -11.64
C LYS A 85 -3.35 1.96 -12.48
N ASN A 86 -4.49 1.68 -11.84
CA ASN A 86 -5.76 1.53 -12.55
C ASN A 86 -6.17 2.84 -13.24
N THR A 87 -5.93 3.98 -12.59
CA THR A 87 -6.12 5.31 -13.19
C THR A 87 -5.24 5.49 -14.43
N ALA A 88 -3.95 5.13 -14.34
CA ALA A 88 -3.02 5.23 -15.46
C ALA A 88 -3.38 4.30 -16.63
N LEU A 89 -3.89 3.09 -16.36
CA LEU A 89 -4.39 2.16 -17.37
C LEU A 89 -5.65 2.70 -18.07
N ASN A 90 -6.61 3.21 -17.30
CA ASN A 90 -7.83 3.80 -17.82
C ASN A 90 -7.53 4.99 -18.75
N VAL A 91 -6.56 5.85 -18.40
CA VAL A 91 -6.11 6.96 -19.27
C VAL A 91 -5.54 6.46 -20.61
N ARG A 92 -4.97 5.25 -20.65
CA ARG A 92 -4.45 4.62 -21.89
C ARG A 92 -5.50 3.83 -22.66
N GLY A 93 -6.77 3.88 -22.23
CA GLY A 93 -7.85 3.10 -22.83
C GLY A 93 -7.79 1.61 -22.48
N VAL A 94 -6.94 1.21 -21.52
CA VAL A 94 -6.95 -0.14 -20.96
C VAL A 94 -8.01 -0.17 -19.88
N VAL A 95 -9.22 -0.60 -20.24
CA VAL A 95 -10.30 -0.82 -19.27
C VAL A 95 -9.97 -2.10 -18.50
N THR A 96 -9.49 -1.96 -17.26
CA THR A 96 -9.50 -3.08 -16.33
C THR A 96 -10.95 -3.28 -15.92
N ASN A 97 -11.60 -4.35 -16.40
CA ASN A 97 -12.95 -4.72 -15.98
C ASN A 97 -12.99 -4.86 -14.46
N PHE A 98 -13.46 -3.82 -13.78
CA PHE A 98 -13.90 -3.88 -12.40
C PHE A 98 -15.26 -4.58 -12.38
N ASN A 99 -15.22 -5.90 -12.45
CA ASN A 99 -16.26 -6.82 -11.97
C ASN A 99 -15.71 -8.23 -12.14
N VAL A 100 -14.80 -8.61 -11.24
CA VAL A 100 -14.82 -9.97 -10.74
C VAL A 100 -15.58 -9.85 -9.43
N GLU A 101 -16.91 -9.81 -9.54
CA GLU A 101 -17.73 -10.37 -8.48
C GLU A 101 -17.18 -11.79 -8.29
N PHE A 102 -16.71 -12.09 -7.08
CA PHE A 102 -16.53 -13.48 -6.69
C PHE A 102 -17.94 -14.06 -6.68
N ASP A 103 -18.36 -14.55 -7.84
CA ASP A 103 -19.53 -15.39 -7.96
C ASP A 103 -19.12 -16.72 -7.30
N ASP A 104 -19.41 -16.84 -6.00
CA ASP A 104 -19.25 -18.07 -5.22
C ASP A 104 -20.23 -19.17 -5.70
N GLU A 105 -20.75 -19.10 -6.93
CA GLU A 105 -21.66 -20.08 -7.55
C GLU A 105 -20.97 -21.23 -8.29
N ASP A 106 -19.63 -21.36 -8.24
CA ASP A 106 -18.92 -22.52 -8.80
C ASP A 106 -18.16 -23.35 -7.73
N ILE A 107 -18.71 -23.45 -6.52
CA ILE A 107 -18.34 -24.51 -5.56
C ILE A 107 -19.23 -25.73 -5.83
N ASP A 108 -18.94 -26.43 -6.92
CA ASP A 108 -19.37 -27.83 -7.08
C ASP A 108 -18.44 -28.71 -6.24
N LEU A 109 -18.77 -28.83 -4.94
CA LEU A 109 -18.24 -29.87 -4.07
C LEU A 109 -19.04 -31.15 -4.30
N ASP A 110 -18.57 -31.97 -5.24
CA ASP A 110 -18.93 -33.39 -5.25
C ASP A 110 -18.23 -34.10 -4.09
N PHE A 111 -19.06 -34.78 -3.29
CA PHE A 111 -18.77 -35.49 -2.03
C PHE A 111 -17.79 -36.66 -2.18
#